data_AF-A0A1F2S0P1-F1
#
_entry.id   AF-A0A1F2S0P1-F1
#
_cell.length_a   1.000
_cell.length_b   1.000
_cell.length_c   1.000
_cell.angle_alpha   90.00
_cell.angle_beta   90.00
_cell.angle_gamma   90.00
#
_symmetry.space_group_name_H-M   'P 1'
#
loop_
_entity.id
_entity.type
_entity.pdbx_description
1 polymer ?
#
loop_
_entity_poly.entity_id
_entity_poly.type
_entity_poly.pdbx_seq_one_letter_code
_entity_poly.pdbx_strand_id
1 'polypeptide(L)'
;MKREPIYFVSDFTPKGALRAHFPLWLAWLFLTRHYWLALGALMSKSPEIMKLLAEDYPHLSWLLAAEAPVLAVILANFWRTPEGGRLARVVWSAARPIMVACALVSVTLALWQHPHPEIDFGSLIAVALTIACLVLVLFGRRAVAVLADFPAATPAEPEPINPESNAPIAPVTEPPRALRKLDDLVGFPPFSAEEVYERVERATRNRDVLDGPTMLAFVQAYYHLGDMNRATDLAREVARILPNYPEALFTLGACLYALGDDSGALALARRASKLNPAEPRYRAGIEGMRPAAAQAGGDDSGRSSA
;
A
#
# COMPACT_ATOMS: atom_id res chain seq x y z
N MET A 1 -22.50 4.52 5.33
CA MET A 1 -21.67 3.85 4.31
C MET A 1 -20.23 4.40 4.39
N LYS A 2 -19.28 3.70 5.04
CA LYS A 2 -17.88 4.15 5.12
C LYS A 2 -17.20 3.83 3.78
N ARG A 3 -16.95 4.83 2.93
CA ARG A 3 -16.18 4.66 1.67
C ARG A 3 -14.73 4.32 2.00
N GLU A 4 -14.26 3.12 1.71
CA GLU A 4 -12.86 2.77 1.90
C GLU A 4 -11.96 3.53 0.90
N PRO A 5 -10.73 3.90 1.30
CA PRO A 5 -9.83 4.64 0.43
C PRO A 5 -9.41 3.78 -0.77
N ILE A 6 -9.64 4.31 -1.97
CA ILE A 6 -9.13 3.73 -3.21
C ILE A 6 -7.64 4.09 -3.32
N TYR A 7 -6.81 3.08 -3.60
CA TYR A 7 -5.37 3.22 -3.81
C TYR A 7 -5.04 2.95 -5.27
N PHE A 8 -4.24 3.83 -5.86
CA PHE A 8 -3.71 3.65 -7.18
C PHE A 8 -2.30 3.08 -7.11
N VAL A 9 -1.88 2.50 -8.23
CA VAL A 9 -0.52 2.00 -8.45
C VAL A 9 0.55 3.06 -8.10
N SER A 10 0.28 4.33 -8.42
CA SER A 10 1.14 5.48 -8.12
C SER A 10 1.29 5.79 -6.62
N ASP A 11 0.38 5.29 -5.78
CA ASP A 11 0.44 5.46 -4.32
C ASP A 11 1.49 4.54 -3.68
N PHE A 12 2.08 3.59 -4.40
CA PHE A 12 3.09 2.67 -3.89
C PHE A 12 4.51 3.05 -4.30
N THR A 13 5.48 2.74 -3.46
CA THR A 13 6.90 2.78 -3.82
C THR A 13 7.23 1.63 -4.78
N PRO A 14 8.30 1.74 -5.58
CA PRO A 14 8.74 0.63 -6.45
C PRO A 14 8.94 -0.70 -5.71
N LYS A 15 9.21 -0.62 -4.40
CA LYS A 15 9.42 -1.75 -3.49
C LYS A 15 8.15 -2.26 -2.79
N GLY A 16 6.98 -1.82 -3.25
CA GLY A 16 5.68 -2.34 -2.81
C GLY A 16 5.11 -1.79 -1.51
N ALA A 17 5.71 -0.73 -0.98
CA ALA A 17 5.27 -0.10 0.28
C ALA A 17 4.43 1.15 -0.01
N LEU A 18 3.28 1.33 0.65
CA LEU A 18 2.34 2.44 0.43
C LEU A 18 2.94 3.81 0.84
N ARG A 19 3.09 4.75 -0.09
CA ARG A 19 3.79 6.03 0.16
C ARG A 19 3.11 6.84 1.26
N ALA A 20 3.94 7.43 2.12
CA ALA A 20 3.47 8.46 3.05
C ALA A 20 2.96 9.66 2.26
N HIS A 21 1.66 9.93 2.35
CA HIS A 21 1.03 11.07 1.71
C HIS A 21 1.35 12.39 2.43
N PHE A 22 1.19 13.51 1.73
CA PHE A 22 1.55 14.84 2.22
C PHE A 22 1.07 15.19 3.65
N PRO A 23 -0.20 14.94 4.05
CA PRO A 23 -0.65 15.25 5.41
C PRO A 23 0.11 14.48 6.50
N LEU A 24 0.52 13.23 6.22
CA LEU A 24 1.30 12.43 7.17
C LEU A 24 2.71 12.97 7.33
N TRP A 25 3.33 13.41 6.22
CA TRP A 25 4.63 14.09 6.27
C TRP A 25 4.57 15.36 7.11
N LEU A 26 3.52 16.17 6.93
CA LEU A 26 3.35 17.39 7.73
C LEU A 26 3.19 17.07 9.22
N ALA A 27 2.42 16.02 9.55
CA ALA A 27 2.26 15.57 10.93
C ALA A 27 3.58 15.09 11.53
N TRP A 28 4.40 14.33 10.78
CA TRP A 28 5.72 13.92 11.21
C TRP A 28 6.66 15.09 11.48
N LEU A 29 6.73 16.05 10.55
CA LEU A 29 7.57 17.24 10.72
C LEU A 29 7.13 18.08 11.92
N PHE A 30 5.81 18.23 12.12
CA PHE A 30 5.27 19.01 13.23
C PHE A 30 5.49 18.34 14.60
N LEU A 31 5.30 17.02 14.68
CA LEU A 31 5.56 16.22 15.89
C LEU A 31 7.05 16.08 16.21
N THR A 32 7.94 16.46 15.29
CA THR A 32 9.40 16.47 15.50
C THR A 32 9.99 17.88 15.37
N ARG A 33 9.16 18.93 15.48
CA ARG A 33 9.55 20.31 15.20
C ARG A 33 10.77 20.78 16.00
N HIS A 34 10.93 20.33 17.25
CA HIS A 34 12.05 20.76 18.08
C HIS A 34 13.39 20.21 17.57
N TYR A 35 13.39 19.05 16.92
CA TYR A 35 14.58 18.56 16.21
C TYR A 35 14.96 19.48 15.05
N TRP A 36 13.98 19.91 14.25
CA TRP A 36 14.22 20.78 13.11
C TRP A 36 14.65 22.19 13.53
N LEU A 37 14.07 22.72 14.60
CA LEU A 37 14.47 24.00 15.20
C LEU A 37 15.89 23.91 15.78
N ALA A 38 16.20 22.87 16.56
CA ALA A 38 17.54 22.66 17.12
C ALA A 38 18.59 22.46 16.01
N LEU A 39 18.26 21.71 14.97
CA LEU A 39 19.14 21.52 13.80
C LEU A 39 19.35 22.84 13.06
N GLY A 40 18.29 23.62 12.82
CA GLY A 40 18.39 24.93 12.17
C GLY A 40 19.25 25.91 12.97
N ALA A 41 19.06 25.95 14.30
CA ALA A 41 19.87 26.76 15.20
C ALA A 41 21.35 26.35 15.16
N LEU A 42 21.64 25.04 15.20
CA LEU A 42 23.01 24.53 15.10
C LEU A 42 23.66 24.86 13.75
N MET A 43 22.91 24.70 12.66
CA MET A 43 23.37 24.98 11.29
C MET A 43 23.62 26.47 11.05
N SER A 44 22.87 27.35 11.72
CA SER A 44 23.05 28.80 11.64
C SER A 44 24.38 29.28 12.21
N LYS A 45 24.97 28.52 13.15
CA LYS A 45 26.15 28.90 13.93
C LYS A 45 26.01 30.27 14.64
N SER A 46 24.79 30.79 14.81
CA SER A 46 24.53 32.03 15.55
C SER A 46 24.32 31.72 17.03
N PRO A 47 25.13 32.33 17.93
CA PRO A 47 24.91 32.22 19.36
C PRO A 47 23.62 32.91 19.82
N GLU A 48 23.10 33.91 19.10
CA GLU A 48 21.81 34.54 19.43
C GLU A 48 20.65 33.58 19.22
N ILE A 49 20.64 32.85 18.10
CA ILE A 49 19.57 31.87 17.78
C ILE A 49 19.58 30.72 18.79
N MET A 50 20.76 30.25 19.19
CA MET A 50 20.88 29.22 20.22
C MET A 50 20.38 29.69 21.59
N LYS A 51 20.62 30.96 21.94
CA LYS A 51 20.08 31.55 23.18
C LYS A 51 18.57 31.67 23.13
N LEU A 52 18.02 32.20 22.03
CA LEU A 52 16.58 32.32 21.84
C LEU A 52 15.89 30.95 21.97
N LEU A 53 16.46 29.92 21.35
CA LEU A 53 15.93 28.55 21.45
C LEU A 53 15.96 28.02 22.89
N ALA A 54 17.03 28.31 23.65
CA ALA A 54 17.14 27.90 25.04
C ALA A 54 16.20 28.67 25.98
N GLU A 55 15.90 29.93 25.66
CA GLU A 55 14.96 30.78 26.38
C GLU A 55 13.50 30.34 26.12
N ASP A 56 13.14 30.11 24.86
CA ASP A 56 11.79 29.66 24.48
C ASP A 56 11.51 28.21 24.92
N TYR A 57 12.55 27.36 24.99
CA TYR A 57 12.43 25.94 25.33
C TYR A 57 13.41 25.54 26.46
N PRO A 58 13.15 25.93 27.71
CA PRO A 58 14.03 25.63 28.85
C PRO A 58 14.18 24.12 29.13
N HIS A 59 13.26 23.30 28.61
CA HIS A 59 13.28 21.84 28.71
C HIS A 59 13.49 21.14 27.36
N LEU A 60 14.24 21.77 26.44
CA LEU A 60 14.47 21.26 25.09
C LEU A 60 14.95 19.79 25.06
N SER A 61 15.82 19.37 25.97
CA SER A 61 16.30 17.98 26.04
C SER A 61 15.17 16.97 26.30
N TRP A 62 14.22 17.31 27.16
CA TRP A 62 13.04 16.48 27.44
C TRP A 62 12.09 16.43 26.24
N LEU A 63 11.91 17.56 25.56
CA LEU A 63 11.10 17.64 24.34
C LEU A 63 11.69 16.76 23.22
N LEU A 64 12.99 16.87 22.99
CA LEU A 64 13.69 16.02 22.02
C LEU A 64 13.56 14.54 22.39
N ALA A 65 13.76 14.18 23.66
CA ALA A 65 13.60 12.79 24.11
C ALA A 65 12.18 12.24 23.88
N ALA A 66 11.14 13.06 24.11
CA ALA A 66 9.74 12.68 23.88
C ALA A 66 9.41 12.52 22.37
N GLU A 67 10.10 13.24 21.50
CA GLU A 67 9.89 13.22 20.04
C GLU A 67 10.78 12.17 19.32
N ALA A 68 11.85 11.70 19.97
CA ALA A 68 12.79 10.73 19.41
C ALA A 68 12.13 9.45 18.83
N PRO A 69 11.09 8.87 19.46
CA PRO A 69 10.40 7.72 18.89
C PRO A 69 9.73 8.01 17.54
N VAL A 70 9.20 9.22 17.34
CA VAL A 70 8.60 9.62 16.05
C VAL A 70 9.70 9.78 14.99
N LEU A 71 10.87 10.30 15.36
CA LEU A 71 12.04 10.35 14.47
C LEU A 71 12.46 8.94 14.01
N ALA A 72 12.42 7.95 14.92
CA ALA A 72 12.67 6.55 14.57
C ALA A 72 11.62 6.01 13.59
N VAL A 73 10.35 6.40 13.71
CA VAL A 73 9.30 6.05 12.73
C VAL A 73 9.60 6.66 11.37
N ILE A 74 10.01 7.94 11.32
CA ILE A 74 10.39 8.61 10.06
C ILE A 74 11.56 7.89 9.41
N LEU A 75 12.58 7.50 10.17
CA LEU A 75 13.72 6.72 9.65
C LEU A 75 13.29 5.33 9.15
N ALA A 76 12.43 4.64 9.91
CA ALA A 76 11.90 3.34 9.52
C ALA A 76 11.09 3.39 8.21
N ASN A 77 10.48 4.53 7.88
CA ASN A 77 9.79 4.71 6.58
C ASN A 77 10.74 4.54 5.38
N PHE A 78 11.99 4.97 5.49
CA PHE A 78 12.99 4.83 4.41
C PHE A 78 13.49 3.39 4.24
N TRP A 79 13.39 2.57 5.29
CA TRP A 79 13.77 1.15 5.27
C TRP A 79 12.59 0.20 5.15
N ARG A 80 11.42 0.73 4.77
CA ARG A 80 10.19 -0.04 4.61
C ARG A 80 10.18 -0.79 3.28
N THR A 81 10.95 -1.86 3.23
CA THR A 81 11.13 -2.75 2.07
C THR A 81 10.93 -4.21 2.50
N PRO A 82 10.68 -5.14 1.56
CA PRO A 82 10.55 -6.57 1.88
C PRO A 82 11.78 -7.13 2.62
N GLU A 83 12.96 -6.63 2.26
CA GLU A 83 14.27 -6.95 2.85
C GLU A 83 14.58 -6.12 4.12
N GLY A 84 13.66 -5.28 4.56
CA GLY A 84 13.85 -4.40 5.71
C GLY A 84 14.25 -5.17 6.97
N GLY A 85 15.27 -4.68 7.67
CA GLY A 85 15.81 -5.32 8.87
C GLY A 85 14.79 -5.43 10.02
N ARG A 86 15.10 -6.29 10.99
CA ARG A 86 14.22 -6.56 12.15
C ARG A 86 13.83 -5.28 12.92
N LEU A 87 14.77 -4.34 13.05
CA LEU A 87 14.54 -3.07 13.75
C LEU A 87 13.48 -2.21 13.06
N ALA A 88 13.53 -2.07 11.72
CA ALA A 88 12.54 -1.30 10.98
C ALA A 88 11.13 -1.88 11.14
N ARG A 89 11.00 -3.22 11.14
CA ARG A 89 9.72 -3.91 11.36
C ARG A 89 9.15 -3.65 12.76
N VAL A 90 10.00 -3.75 13.79
CA VAL A 90 9.59 -3.54 15.19
C VAL A 90 9.19 -2.09 15.43
N VAL A 91 9.96 -1.13 14.93
CA VAL A 91 9.63 0.30 15.06
C VAL A 91 8.33 0.59 14.31
N TRP A 92 8.17 0.06 13.09
CA TRP A 92 6.98 0.32 12.27
C TRP A 92 5.71 -0.34 12.81
N SER A 93 5.80 -1.55 13.38
CA SER A 93 4.63 -2.20 14.00
C SER A 93 4.08 -1.39 15.18
N ALA A 94 4.93 -0.60 15.83
CA ALA A 94 4.57 0.34 16.88
C ALA A 94 4.40 1.80 16.38
N ALA A 95 4.48 2.09 15.08
CA ALA A 95 4.52 3.46 14.57
C ALA A 95 3.28 4.28 14.97
N ARG A 96 2.08 3.71 14.80
CA ARG A 96 0.83 4.38 15.15
C ARG A 96 0.71 4.67 16.67
N PRO A 97 0.88 3.70 17.58
CA PRO A 97 0.83 3.99 19.01
C PRO A 97 1.95 4.93 19.46
N ILE A 98 3.14 4.87 18.86
CA ILE A 98 4.22 5.84 19.10
C ILE A 98 3.77 7.26 18.79
N MET A 99 3.18 7.49 17.61
CA MET A 99 2.71 8.82 17.21
C MET A 99 1.59 9.34 18.11
N VAL A 100 0.66 8.47 18.52
CA VAL A 100 -0.42 8.83 19.46
C VAL A 100 0.15 9.21 20.83
N ALA A 101 1.05 8.40 21.37
CA ALA A 101 1.68 8.66 22.66
C ALA A 101 2.47 9.97 22.64
N CYS A 102 3.25 10.21 21.58
CA CYS A 102 4.00 11.45 21.40
C CYS A 102 3.07 12.67 21.37
N ALA A 103 1.99 12.64 20.59
CA ALA A 103 1.02 13.73 20.54
C ALA A 103 0.35 14.00 21.90
N LEU A 104 -0.01 12.95 22.65
CA LEU A 104 -0.58 13.10 23.99
C LEU A 104 0.42 13.70 24.99
N VAL A 105 1.67 13.25 24.96
CA VAL A 105 2.75 13.83 25.76
C VAL A 105 2.97 15.30 25.40
N SER A 106 2.99 15.66 24.11
CA SER A 106 3.12 17.06 23.67
C SER A 106 1.99 17.94 24.18
N VAL A 107 0.73 17.49 24.12
CA VAL A 107 -0.41 18.24 24.69
C VAL A 107 -0.28 18.37 26.20
N THR A 108 0.12 17.30 26.89
CA THR A 108 0.26 17.28 28.35
C THR A 108 1.35 18.26 28.80
N LEU A 109 2.50 18.27 28.12
CA LEU A 109 3.59 19.20 28.40
C LEU A 109 3.19 20.65 28.12
N ALA A 110 2.46 20.91 27.03
CA ALA A 110 1.97 22.26 26.71
C ALA A 110 1.01 22.79 27.80
N LEU A 111 0.11 21.94 28.30
CA LEU A 111 -0.80 22.30 29.39
C LEU A 111 -0.08 22.47 30.73
N TRP A 112 0.96 21.68 30.99
CA TRP A 112 1.74 21.79 32.22
C TRP A 112 2.57 23.07 32.28
N GLN A 113 3.11 23.51 31.13
CA GLN A 113 3.93 24.73 31.04
C GLN A 113 3.10 26.02 31.16
N HIS A 114 1.81 25.99 30.84
CA HIS A 114 0.91 27.15 30.93
C HIS A 114 -0.27 26.89 31.89
N PRO A 115 -0.04 26.85 33.22
CA PRO A 115 -1.08 26.59 34.21
C PRO A 115 -2.05 27.76 34.47
N HIS A 116 -1.82 28.93 33.87
CA HIS A 116 -2.64 30.14 34.00
C HIS A 116 -3.25 30.55 32.65
N PRO A 117 -4.37 31.31 32.62
CA PRO A 117 -5.19 31.49 31.41
C PRO A 117 -4.58 32.41 30.33
N GLU A 118 -3.39 32.97 30.54
CA GLU A 118 -2.64 33.71 29.52
C GLU A 118 -1.88 32.74 28.61
N ILE A 119 -2.61 31.86 27.93
CA ILE A 119 -2.03 31.03 26.87
C ILE A 119 -1.78 31.95 25.69
N ASP A 120 -0.52 32.18 25.35
CA ASP A 120 -0.16 32.94 24.16
C ASP A 120 -0.72 32.25 22.89
N PHE A 121 -1.03 33.07 21.88
CA PHE A 121 -1.61 32.63 20.62
C PHE A 121 -0.77 31.54 19.93
N GLY A 122 0.56 31.62 20.06
CA GLY A 122 1.46 30.59 19.53
C GLY A 122 1.23 29.21 20.15
N SER A 123 1.09 29.14 21.47
CA SER A 123 0.84 27.90 22.22
C SER A 123 -0.55 27.31 21.88
N LEU A 124 -1.57 28.15 21.68
CA LEU A 124 -2.89 27.70 21.23
C LEU A 124 -2.85 27.04 19.84
N ILE A 125 -2.14 27.66 18.89
CA ILE A 125 -1.95 27.09 17.55
C ILE A 125 -1.21 25.75 17.65
N ALA A 126 -0.15 25.67 18.45
CA ALA A 126 0.62 24.45 18.61
C ALA A 126 -0.23 23.29 19.17
N VAL A 127 -1.07 23.56 20.17
CA VAL A 127 -2.01 22.57 20.71
C VAL A 127 -3.04 22.15 19.65
N ALA A 128 -3.64 23.10 18.93
CA ALA A 128 -4.62 22.81 17.87
C ALA A 128 -4.02 21.94 16.75
N LEU A 129 -2.80 22.25 16.30
CA LEU A 129 -2.08 21.46 15.30
C LEU A 129 -1.71 20.06 15.83
N THR A 130 -1.36 19.94 17.12
CA THR A 130 -1.10 18.64 17.75
C THR A 130 -2.36 17.79 17.77
N ILE A 131 -3.52 18.38 18.13
CA ILE A 131 -4.83 17.71 18.08
C ILE A 131 -5.16 17.29 16.64
N ALA A 132 -4.90 18.15 15.64
CA ALA A 132 -5.11 17.80 14.24
C ALA A 132 -4.24 16.60 13.81
N CYS A 133 -2.97 16.55 14.24
CA CYS A 133 -2.10 15.40 14.01
C CYS A 133 -2.66 14.13 14.67
N LEU A 134 -3.13 14.22 15.92
CA LEU A 134 -3.73 13.11 16.64
C LEU A 134 -4.99 12.59 15.90
N VAL A 135 -5.86 13.49 15.45
CA VAL A 135 -7.05 13.14 14.66
C VAL A 135 -6.67 12.46 13.35
N LEU A 136 -5.65 12.95 12.65
CA LEU A 136 -5.15 12.34 11.42
C LEU A 136 -4.65 10.91 11.66
N VAL A 137 -3.88 10.66 12.72
CA VAL A 137 -3.29 9.34 13.04
C VAL A 137 -4.35 8.37 13.55
N LEU A 138 -5.36 8.85 14.26
CA LEU A 138 -6.44 8.02 14.80
C LEU A 138 -7.50 7.67 13.75
N PHE A 139 -7.93 8.66 12.96
CA PHE A 139 -9.12 8.55 12.11
C PHE A 139 -8.83 8.71 10.61
N GLY A 140 -7.66 9.22 10.23
CA GLY A 140 -7.27 9.38 8.83
C GLY A 140 -7.07 8.03 8.15
N ARG A 141 -8.02 7.62 7.31
CA ARG A 141 -8.02 6.28 6.69
C ARG A 141 -6.72 5.94 5.96
N ARG A 142 -6.21 6.88 5.14
CA ARG A 142 -4.94 6.71 4.42
C ARG A 142 -3.73 6.69 5.36
N ALA A 143 -3.69 7.56 6.36
CA ALA A 143 -2.62 7.57 7.36
C ALA A 143 -2.58 6.24 8.14
N VAL A 144 -3.73 5.73 8.57
CA VAL A 144 -3.86 4.44 9.26
C VAL A 144 -3.38 3.30 8.38
N ALA A 145 -3.75 3.29 7.09
CA ALA A 145 -3.29 2.26 6.16
C ALA A 145 -1.78 2.31 5.94
N VAL A 146 -1.18 3.49 5.75
CA VAL A 146 0.28 3.63 5.61
C VAL A 146 1.00 3.12 6.86
N LEU A 147 0.53 3.50 8.06
CA LEU A 147 1.14 3.08 9.32
C LEU A 147 0.91 1.60 9.66
N ALA A 148 -0.08 0.95 9.03
CA ALA A 148 -0.32 -0.49 9.15
C ALA A 148 0.42 -1.32 8.08
N ASP A 149 0.86 -0.68 6.99
CA ASP A 149 1.50 -1.34 5.86
C ASP A 149 3.00 -1.52 6.11
N PHE A 150 3.43 -2.76 6.27
CA PHE A 150 4.84 -3.16 6.13
C PHE A 150 4.89 -4.33 5.15
N PRO A 151 5.62 -4.22 4.01
CA PRO A 151 5.67 -5.29 3.03
C PRO A 151 6.27 -6.56 3.64
N ALA A 152 5.60 -7.70 3.44
CA ALA A 152 6.09 -8.98 3.95
C ALA A 152 7.45 -9.32 3.30
N ALA A 153 8.30 -10.05 4.03
CA ALA A 153 9.48 -10.65 3.39
C ALA A 153 8.99 -11.58 2.28
N THR A 154 9.59 -11.47 1.10
CA THR A 154 9.35 -12.40 -0.01
C THR A 154 9.50 -13.82 0.54
N PRO A 155 8.47 -14.69 0.44
CA PRO A 155 8.64 -16.09 0.82
C PRO A 155 9.83 -16.66 0.06
N ALA A 156 10.65 -17.48 0.72
CA ALA A 156 11.53 -18.40 0.01
C ALA A 156 10.67 -19.16 -1.00
N GLU A 157 11.11 -19.16 -2.25
CA GLU A 157 10.50 -19.75 -3.46
C GLU A 157 9.20 -20.54 -3.25
N PRO A 158 8.09 -20.21 -3.93
CA PRO A 158 7.03 -21.21 -4.09
C PRO A 158 7.66 -22.44 -4.78
N GLU A 159 7.44 -23.63 -4.21
CA GLU A 159 8.04 -24.88 -4.67
C GLU A 159 8.05 -24.98 -6.20
N PRO A 160 9.16 -25.44 -6.80
CA PRO A 160 9.27 -25.56 -8.24
C PRO A 160 8.15 -26.44 -8.79
N ILE A 161 7.40 -25.90 -9.74
CA ILE A 161 6.46 -26.68 -10.56
C ILE A 161 7.27 -27.80 -11.19
N ASN A 162 6.88 -29.05 -10.91
CA ASN A 162 7.58 -30.23 -11.39
C ASN A 162 7.69 -30.20 -12.94
N PRO A 163 8.91 -30.09 -13.50
CA PRO A 163 9.14 -29.98 -14.94
C PRO A 163 8.85 -31.28 -15.71
N GLU A 164 8.54 -32.40 -15.05
CA GLU A 164 8.30 -33.70 -15.71
C GLU A 164 6.88 -33.90 -16.26
N SER A 165 6.00 -32.89 -16.19
CA SER A 165 4.71 -32.92 -16.88
C SER A 165 4.89 -32.68 -18.39
N ASN A 166 5.27 -33.74 -19.12
CA ASN A 166 5.47 -33.78 -20.58
C ASN A 166 4.17 -33.73 -21.41
N ALA A 167 3.25 -32.80 -21.12
CA ALA A 167 2.14 -32.52 -22.03
C ALA A 167 2.57 -31.45 -23.04
N PRO A 168 2.60 -31.74 -24.36
CA PRO A 168 3.06 -30.77 -25.36
C PRO A 168 2.08 -29.59 -25.47
N ILE A 169 2.60 -28.39 -25.18
CA ILE A 169 1.91 -27.11 -25.41
C ILE A 169 2.01 -26.80 -26.92
N ALA A 170 0.87 -26.84 -27.61
CA ALA A 170 0.79 -26.50 -29.03
C ALA A 170 0.88 -24.97 -29.24
N PRO A 171 1.58 -24.49 -30.29
CA PRO A 171 1.61 -23.08 -30.63
C PRO A 171 0.26 -22.65 -31.24
N VAL A 172 -0.42 -21.70 -30.61
CA VAL A 172 -1.64 -21.09 -31.16
C VAL A 172 -1.24 -19.99 -32.12
N THR A 173 -1.30 -20.29 -33.42
CA THR A 173 -1.28 -19.32 -34.50
C THR A 173 -2.68 -18.74 -34.69
N GLU A 174 -2.79 -17.42 -34.53
CA GLU A 174 -3.95 -16.53 -34.69
C GLU A 174 -4.83 -16.30 -33.45
N PRO A 175 -5.03 -15.02 -33.06
CA PRO A 175 -5.92 -14.68 -31.97
C PRO A 175 -7.40 -14.76 -32.39
N PRO A 176 -8.32 -15.20 -31.50
CA PRO A 176 -9.73 -15.42 -31.84
C PRO A 176 -10.46 -14.13 -32.26
N ARG A 177 -11.46 -14.28 -33.13
CA ARG A 177 -12.41 -13.24 -33.62
C ARG A 177 -13.05 -12.32 -32.54
N ALA A 178 -12.87 -12.63 -31.26
CA ALA A 178 -13.29 -11.80 -30.12
C ALA A 178 -12.53 -10.48 -29.99
N LEU A 179 -11.34 -10.34 -30.58
CA LEU A 179 -10.56 -9.09 -30.54
C LEU A 179 -11.25 -7.90 -31.21
N ARG A 180 -12.15 -8.13 -32.17
CA ARG A 180 -12.85 -7.06 -32.91
C ARG A 180 -13.87 -6.26 -32.08
N LYS A 181 -14.24 -6.74 -30.90
CA LYS A 181 -15.18 -6.04 -30.01
C LYS A 181 -14.48 -5.35 -28.84
N LEU A 182 -13.18 -5.60 -28.66
CA LEU A 182 -12.38 -4.96 -27.62
C LEU A 182 -11.84 -3.58 -28.07
N ASP A 183 -11.81 -3.33 -29.39
CA ASP A 183 -11.46 -2.04 -30.01
C ASP A 183 -12.31 -0.87 -29.48
N ASP A 184 -13.54 -1.14 -29.03
CA ASP A 184 -14.51 -0.11 -28.65
C ASP A 184 -14.42 0.31 -27.16
N LEU A 185 -13.78 -0.47 -26.28
CA LEU A 185 -14.00 -0.34 -24.83
C LEU A 185 -12.84 0.18 -23.98
N VAL A 186 -11.58 0.16 -24.46
CA VAL A 186 -10.44 0.64 -23.68
C VAL A 186 -9.42 1.31 -24.58
N GLY A 187 -9.34 2.64 -24.52
CA GLY A 187 -8.39 3.45 -25.28
C GLY A 187 -6.94 3.26 -24.84
N PHE A 188 -6.26 2.27 -25.43
CA PHE A 188 -4.80 2.23 -25.58
C PHE A 188 -4.44 2.19 -27.09
N PRO A 189 -3.27 2.70 -27.51
CA PRO A 189 -2.94 2.96 -28.92
C PRO A 189 -2.82 1.67 -29.76
N PRO A 190 -2.77 1.78 -31.10
CA PRO A 190 -2.86 0.65 -32.03
C PRO A 190 -1.51 -0.07 -32.10
N PHE A 191 -1.23 -0.93 -31.12
CA PHE A 191 -0.06 -1.81 -31.18
C PHE A 191 -0.52 -3.20 -31.60
N SER A 192 0.18 -3.81 -32.57
CA SER A 192 -0.02 -5.22 -32.88
C SER A 192 0.34 -6.08 -31.66
N ALA A 193 -0.23 -7.28 -31.55
CA ALA A 193 0.11 -8.21 -30.47
C ALA A 193 1.64 -8.40 -30.36
N GLU A 194 2.32 -8.50 -31.50
CA GLU A 194 3.79 -8.61 -31.61
C GLU A 194 4.55 -7.43 -31.01
N GLU A 195 4.08 -6.19 -31.22
CA GLU A 195 4.74 -5.00 -30.69
C GLU A 195 4.54 -4.87 -29.17
N VAL A 196 3.39 -5.32 -28.67
CA VAL A 196 3.15 -5.45 -27.23
C VAL A 196 4.09 -6.51 -26.64
N TYR A 197 4.18 -7.69 -27.25
CA TYR A 197 5.12 -8.74 -26.83
C TYR A 197 6.56 -8.27 -26.84
N GLU A 198 7.02 -7.59 -27.90
CA GLU A 198 8.40 -7.12 -28.00
C GLU A 198 8.73 -6.07 -26.94
N ARG A 199 7.80 -5.14 -26.66
CA ARG A 199 7.96 -4.17 -25.57
C ARG A 199 7.97 -4.82 -24.19
N VAL A 200 7.06 -5.77 -23.95
CA VAL A 200 7.03 -6.52 -22.69
C VAL A 200 8.34 -7.29 -22.52
N GLU A 201 8.78 -8.00 -23.55
CA GLU A 201 9.99 -8.82 -23.49
C GLU A 201 11.26 -7.98 -23.32
N ARG A 202 11.36 -6.84 -24.02
CA ARG A 202 12.46 -5.88 -23.85
C ARG A 202 12.49 -5.31 -22.44
N ALA A 203 11.32 -5.03 -21.87
CA ALA A 203 11.18 -4.53 -20.51
C ALA A 203 11.50 -5.62 -19.46
N THR A 204 11.07 -6.86 -19.66
CA THR A 204 11.36 -7.99 -18.75
C THR A 204 12.79 -8.50 -18.87
N ARG A 205 13.46 -8.28 -20.01
CA ARG A 205 14.89 -8.59 -20.21
C ARG A 205 15.79 -7.73 -19.33
N ASN A 206 15.40 -6.49 -19.05
CA ASN A 206 16.01 -5.63 -18.03
C ASN A 206 15.24 -5.74 -16.70
N ARG A 207 15.17 -6.97 -16.17
CA ARG A 207 14.34 -7.35 -15.02
C ARG A 207 14.58 -6.51 -13.77
N ASP A 208 15.78 -5.95 -13.62
CA ASP A 208 16.20 -5.10 -12.49
C ASP A 208 15.49 -3.74 -12.43
N VAL A 209 14.77 -3.35 -13.48
CA VAL A 209 14.16 -2.00 -13.63
C VAL A 209 12.64 -2.02 -13.46
N LEU A 210 12.00 -3.19 -13.41
CA LEU A 210 10.55 -3.29 -13.36
C LEU A 210 10.01 -3.22 -11.94
N ASP A 211 9.24 -2.19 -11.66
CA ASP A 211 8.47 -2.10 -10.42
C ASP A 211 7.17 -2.92 -10.52
N GLY A 212 6.65 -3.38 -9.38
CA GLY A 212 5.39 -4.13 -9.30
C GLY A 212 4.21 -3.52 -10.09
N PRO A 213 4.00 -2.19 -10.04
CA PRO A 213 3.16 -1.43 -10.98
C PRO A 213 3.25 -1.82 -12.46
N THR A 214 4.45 -1.73 -13.04
CA THR A 214 4.69 -1.95 -14.46
C THR A 214 4.54 -3.43 -14.80
N MET A 215 4.97 -4.31 -13.90
CA MET A 215 4.76 -5.75 -14.03
C MET A 215 3.28 -6.12 -14.08
N LEU A 216 2.41 -5.46 -13.29
CA LEU A 216 0.97 -5.70 -13.34
C LEU A 216 0.35 -5.30 -14.69
N ALA A 217 0.80 -4.20 -15.28
CA ALA A 217 0.35 -3.80 -16.62
C ALA A 217 0.73 -4.87 -17.67
N PHE A 218 1.90 -5.49 -17.54
CA PHE A 218 2.29 -6.60 -18.39
C PHE A 218 1.49 -7.88 -18.14
N VAL A 219 1.10 -8.17 -16.90
CA VAL A 219 0.17 -9.27 -16.60
C VAL A 219 -1.14 -9.07 -17.35
N GLN A 220 -1.70 -7.86 -17.29
CA GLN A 220 -2.94 -7.53 -17.99
C GLN A 220 -2.76 -7.67 -19.51
N ALA A 221 -1.63 -7.22 -20.05
CA ALA A 221 -1.31 -7.39 -21.46
C ALA A 221 -1.29 -8.88 -21.85
N TYR A 222 -0.55 -9.73 -21.13
CA TYR A 222 -0.53 -11.18 -21.38
C TYR A 222 -1.90 -11.83 -21.24
N TYR A 223 -2.68 -11.43 -20.23
CA TYR A 223 -4.04 -11.90 -20.02
C TYR A 223 -4.95 -11.57 -21.21
N HIS A 224 -4.88 -10.35 -21.74
CA HIS A 224 -5.65 -9.94 -22.91
C HIS A 224 -5.17 -10.58 -24.22
N LEU A 225 -3.88 -10.92 -24.30
CA LEU A 225 -3.29 -11.66 -25.43
C LEU A 225 -3.61 -13.17 -25.39
N GLY A 226 -4.21 -13.66 -24.30
CA GLY A 226 -4.57 -15.08 -24.14
C GLY A 226 -3.44 -15.97 -23.63
N ASP A 227 -2.25 -15.42 -23.39
CA ASP A 227 -1.12 -16.17 -22.81
C ASP A 227 -1.27 -16.25 -21.29
N MET A 228 -2.21 -17.10 -20.86
CA MET A 228 -2.57 -17.27 -19.45
C MET A 228 -1.43 -17.83 -18.60
N ASN A 229 -0.49 -18.57 -19.20
CA ASN A 229 0.66 -19.10 -18.48
C ASN A 229 1.62 -17.97 -18.09
N ARG A 230 2.04 -17.13 -19.06
CA ARG A 230 2.89 -15.97 -18.75
C ARG A 230 2.18 -14.95 -17.88
N ALA A 231 0.89 -14.71 -18.12
CA ALA A 231 0.08 -13.84 -17.27
C ALA A 231 0.09 -14.35 -15.82
N THR A 232 -0.15 -15.64 -15.59
CA THR A 232 -0.18 -16.22 -14.25
C THR A 232 1.18 -16.19 -13.57
N ASP A 233 2.25 -16.55 -14.27
CA ASP A 233 3.60 -16.56 -13.69
C ASP A 233 4.05 -15.17 -13.29
N LEU A 234 3.82 -14.19 -14.16
CA LEU A 234 4.10 -12.80 -13.85
C LEU A 234 3.15 -12.26 -12.76
N ALA A 235 1.88 -12.67 -12.74
CA ALA A 235 0.93 -12.29 -11.69
C ALA A 235 1.32 -12.85 -10.32
N ARG A 236 1.90 -14.06 -10.27
CA ARG A 236 2.46 -14.64 -9.04
C ARG A 236 3.65 -13.82 -8.57
N GLU A 237 4.52 -13.38 -9.48
CA GLU A 237 5.67 -12.52 -9.15
C GLU A 237 5.20 -11.16 -8.64
N VAL A 238 4.23 -10.53 -9.31
CA VAL A 238 3.60 -9.28 -8.86
C VAL A 238 2.96 -9.45 -7.48
N ALA A 239 2.24 -10.54 -7.24
CA ALA A 239 1.64 -10.83 -5.93
C ALA A 239 2.69 -11.15 -4.85
N ARG A 240 3.90 -11.59 -5.21
CA ARG A 240 5.03 -11.73 -4.27
C ARG A 240 5.63 -10.36 -3.91
N ILE A 241 5.78 -9.46 -4.89
CA ILE A 241 6.32 -8.11 -4.70
C ILE A 241 5.31 -7.21 -3.97
N LEU A 242 4.02 -7.37 -4.29
CA LEU A 242 2.89 -6.59 -3.79
C LEU A 242 1.86 -7.48 -3.06
N PRO A 243 2.23 -8.13 -1.93
CA PRO A 243 1.41 -9.16 -1.28
C PRO A 243 0.09 -8.67 -0.70
N ASN A 244 -0.05 -7.35 -0.52
CA ASN A 244 -1.26 -6.70 -0.01
C ASN A 244 -1.89 -5.74 -1.02
N TYR A 245 -1.51 -5.82 -2.30
CA TYR A 245 -2.13 -5.00 -3.33
C TYR A 245 -3.38 -5.71 -3.88
N PRO A 246 -4.60 -5.13 -3.70
CA PRO A 246 -5.84 -5.79 -4.09
C PRO A 246 -5.89 -6.13 -5.58
N GLU A 247 -5.41 -5.25 -6.46
CA GLU A 247 -5.43 -5.49 -7.90
C GLU A 247 -4.46 -6.60 -8.32
N ALA A 248 -3.29 -6.73 -7.66
CA ALA A 248 -2.37 -7.85 -7.91
C ALA A 248 -3.01 -9.19 -7.51
N LEU A 249 -3.64 -9.25 -6.34
CA LEU A 249 -4.33 -10.44 -5.86
C LEU A 249 -5.53 -10.78 -6.74
N PHE A 250 -6.32 -9.77 -7.15
CA PHE A 250 -7.46 -9.98 -8.03
C PHE A 250 -7.03 -10.42 -9.43
N THR A 251 -5.96 -9.84 -9.98
CA THR A 251 -5.44 -10.20 -11.31
C THR A 251 -4.86 -11.62 -11.29
N LEU A 252 -4.11 -12.01 -10.26
CA LEU A 252 -3.68 -13.40 -10.08
C LEU A 252 -4.90 -14.33 -9.95
N GLY A 253 -5.92 -13.94 -9.19
CA GLY A 253 -7.17 -14.69 -9.08
C GLY A 253 -7.87 -14.86 -10.43
N ALA A 254 -7.94 -13.81 -11.25
CA ALA A 254 -8.51 -13.88 -12.60
C ALA A 254 -7.69 -14.77 -13.54
N CYS A 255 -6.36 -14.76 -13.42
CA CYS A 255 -5.48 -15.66 -14.17
C CYS A 255 -5.69 -17.12 -13.76
N LEU A 256 -5.76 -17.40 -12.46
CA LEU A 256 -6.04 -18.74 -11.93
C LEU A 256 -7.43 -19.24 -12.34
N TYR A 257 -8.43 -18.36 -12.33
CA TYR A 257 -9.78 -18.68 -12.80
C TYR A 257 -9.76 -19.04 -14.30
N ALA A 258 -9.03 -18.30 -15.12
CA ALA A 258 -8.87 -18.60 -16.54
C ALA A 258 -8.13 -19.94 -16.78
N LEU A 259 -7.29 -20.37 -15.83
CA LEU A 259 -6.62 -21.68 -15.83
C LEU A 259 -7.45 -22.80 -15.16
N GLY A 260 -8.65 -22.50 -14.65
CA GLY A 260 -9.56 -23.47 -14.05
C GLY A 260 -9.35 -23.75 -12.55
N ASP A 261 -8.50 -22.99 -11.85
CA ASP A 261 -8.39 -23.04 -10.39
C ASP A 261 -9.36 -22.04 -9.74
N ASP A 262 -10.64 -22.41 -9.76
CA ASP A 262 -11.72 -21.62 -9.15
C ASP A 262 -11.52 -21.42 -7.64
N SER A 263 -10.91 -22.40 -6.97
CA SER A 263 -10.72 -22.39 -5.52
C SER A 263 -9.67 -21.35 -5.10
N GLY A 264 -8.52 -21.34 -5.77
CA GLY A 264 -7.45 -20.37 -5.58
C GLY A 264 -7.89 -18.98 -6.03
N ALA A 265 -8.61 -18.88 -7.15
CA ALA A 265 -9.19 -17.63 -7.64
C ALA A 265 -10.13 -16.98 -6.61
N LEU A 266 -11.08 -17.74 -6.08
CA LEU A 266 -12.02 -17.27 -5.06
C LEU A 266 -11.31 -16.82 -3.78
N ALA A 267 -10.29 -17.56 -3.33
CA ALA A 267 -9.53 -17.19 -2.13
C ALA A 267 -8.82 -15.84 -2.31
N LEU A 268 -8.17 -15.64 -3.46
CA LEU A 268 -7.48 -14.40 -3.79
C LEU A 268 -8.44 -13.24 -4.03
N ALA A 269 -9.53 -13.45 -4.74
CA ALA A 269 -10.55 -12.43 -4.96
C ALA A 269 -11.23 -11.99 -3.65
N ARG A 270 -11.47 -12.93 -2.72
CA ARG A 270 -11.93 -12.60 -1.35
C ARG A 270 -10.92 -11.79 -0.58
N ARG A 271 -9.63 -12.12 -0.69
CA ARG A 271 -8.56 -11.35 -0.04
C ARG A 271 -8.44 -9.95 -0.62
N ALA A 272 -8.51 -9.80 -1.95
CA ALA A 272 -8.58 -8.52 -2.64
C ALA A 272 -9.79 -7.69 -2.16
N SER A 273 -10.97 -8.31 -2.10
CA SER A 273 -12.18 -7.66 -1.60
C SER A 273 -12.14 -7.33 -0.11
N LYS A 274 -11.32 -8.00 0.71
CA LYS A 274 -11.11 -7.62 2.13
C LYS A 274 -10.15 -6.44 2.25
N LEU A 275 -9.17 -6.35 1.36
CA LEU A 275 -8.16 -5.28 1.36
C LEU A 275 -8.68 -3.99 0.71
N ASN A 276 -9.58 -4.10 -0.28
CA ASN A 276 -10.33 -2.97 -0.82
C ASN A 276 -11.80 -3.38 -1.08
N PRO A 277 -12.65 -3.37 -0.04
CA PRO A 277 -14.07 -3.66 -0.12
C PRO A 277 -14.90 -2.65 -0.92
N ALA A 278 -14.33 -1.50 -1.29
CA ALA A 278 -15.02 -0.46 -2.04
C ALA A 278 -15.01 -0.69 -3.56
N GLU A 279 -14.13 -1.58 -4.06
CA GLU A 279 -14.05 -1.93 -5.48
C GLU A 279 -15.13 -2.97 -5.84
N PRO A 280 -16.19 -2.58 -6.57
CA PRO A 280 -17.30 -3.49 -6.87
C PRO A 280 -16.85 -4.64 -7.78
N ARG A 281 -15.82 -4.42 -8.61
CA ARG A 281 -15.28 -5.44 -9.51
C ARG A 281 -14.81 -6.69 -8.76
N TYR A 282 -14.27 -6.55 -7.56
CA TYR A 282 -13.80 -7.70 -6.79
C TYR A 282 -14.96 -8.56 -6.30
N ARG A 283 -16.06 -7.94 -5.85
CA ARG A 283 -17.26 -8.68 -5.43
C ARG A 283 -17.97 -9.33 -6.61
N ALA A 284 -18.12 -8.59 -7.70
CA ALA A 284 -18.66 -9.12 -8.95
C ALA A 284 -17.80 -10.28 -9.48
N GLY A 285 -16.47 -10.18 -9.37
CA GLY A 285 -15.54 -11.26 -9.70
C GLY A 285 -15.72 -12.48 -8.80
N ILE A 286 -15.89 -12.31 -7.48
CA ILE A 286 -16.19 -13.43 -6.57
C ILE A 286 -17.50 -14.12 -6.96
N GLU A 287 -18.54 -13.36 -7.30
CA GLU A 287 -19.82 -13.92 -7.74
C GLU A 287 -19.68 -14.70 -9.05
N GLY A 288 -18.94 -14.14 -10.02
CA GLY A 288 -18.63 -14.81 -11.29
C GLY A 288 -17.76 -16.05 -11.15
N MET A 289 -16.87 -16.09 -10.16
CA MET A 289 -15.99 -17.23 -9.88
C MET A 289 -16.65 -18.32 -9.02
N ARG A 290 -17.86 -18.11 -8.48
CA ARG A 290 -18.56 -19.13 -7.69
C ARG A 290 -19.07 -20.25 -8.62
N PRO A 291 -18.83 -21.53 -8.29
CA PRO A 291 -19.41 -22.63 -9.05
C PRO A 291 -20.94 -22.56 -8.99
N ALA A 292 -21.60 -22.89 -10.10
CA ALA A 292 -23.06 -22.82 -10.25
C ALA A 292 -23.84 -23.58 -9.16
N ALA A 293 -23.27 -24.67 -8.63
CA ALA A 293 -23.82 -25.44 -7.51
C ALA A 293 -23.97 -24.62 -6.21
N ALA A 294 -23.11 -23.61 -6.00
CA ALA A 294 -23.15 -22.75 -4.82
C ALA A 294 -24.13 -21.57 -4.97
N GLN A 295 -24.66 -21.32 -6.17
CA GLN A 295 -25.72 -20.32 -6.42
C GLN A 295 -27.12 -20.95 -6.27
N ALA A 296 -27.28 -22.23 -6.63
CA ALA A 296 -28.54 -22.96 -6.51
C ALA A 296 -28.97 -23.27 -5.05
N GLY A 297 -28.03 -23.36 -4.11
CA GLY A 297 -28.34 -23.65 -2.69
C GLY A 297 -28.90 -22.47 -1.87
N GLY A 298 -29.09 -21.29 -2.48
CA GLY A 298 -29.61 -20.09 -1.81
C GLY A 298 -31.10 -19.81 -2.02
N ASP A 299 -31.71 -20.36 -3.07
CA ASP A 299 -33.05 -19.96 -3.53
C ASP A 299 -34.19 -20.93 -3.13
N ASP A 300 -33.86 -22.07 -2.51
CA ASP A 300 -34.85 -23.11 -2.13
C ASP A 300 -35.45 -22.95 -0.72
N SER A 301 -35.09 -21.87 0.00
CA SER A 301 -35.65 -21.60 1.35
C SER A 301 -36.95 -20.79 1.35
N GLY A 302 -37.51 -20.46 0.17
CA GLY A 302 -38.69 -19.59 0.03
C GLY A 302 -39.95 -20.22 -0.60
N ARG A 303 -39.94 -21.50 -0.99
CA ARG A 303 -41.10 -22.17 -1.63
C ARG A 303 -41.48 -23.48 -0.94
N SER A 304 -41.78 -23.44 0.35
CA SER A 304 -42.62 -24.46 0.99
C SER A 304 -43.29 -23.89 2.24
N SER A 305 -44.45 -23.26 2.05
CA SER A 305 -45.55 -23.19 3.02
C SER A 305 -46.76 -22.66 2.26
N ALA A 306 -47.47 -23.61 1.64
CA ALA A 306 -48.91 -23.50 1.43
C ALA A 306 -49.64 -23.59 2.78
#